data_AF-A0A416ZFE5-F1
#
_entry.id   AF-A0A416ZFE5-F1
#
_cell.length_a   1.000
_cell.length_b   1.000
_cell.length_c   1.000
_cell.angle_alpha   90.00
_cell.angle_beta   90.00
_cell.angle_gamma   90.00
#
_symmetry.space_group_name_H-M   'P 1'
#
loop_
_entity.id
_entity.type
_entity.pdbx_description
1 polymer ?
#
loop_
_entity_poly.entity_id
_entity_poly.type
_entity_poly.pdbx_seq_one_letter_code
_entity_poly.pdbx_strand_id
1 'polypeptide(L)' 'MFRYIKEHWVQYLIGATIAVLLGLGLSYYLGEKWSTPDSVRAQRAEENQAVTQEDEELTEWVSS' A
#
# COMPACT_ATOMS: atom_id res chain seq x y z
N MET A 1 31.66 -0.05 -27.41
CA MET A 1 30.65 -0.50 -26.42
C MET A 1 30.16 0.65 -25.53
N PHE A 2 31.00 1.17 -24.63
CA PHE A 2 30.61 2.20 -23.64
C PHE A 2 30.14 3.54 -24.23
N ARG A 3 30.66 3.96 -25.39
CA ARG A 3 30.24 5.23 -26.04
C ARG A 3 28.77 5.19 -26.48
N TYR A 4 28.29 4.04 -26.95
CA TYR A 4 26.90 3.84 -27.37
C TYR A 4 25.92 3.88 -26.19
N ILE A 5 26.33 3.29 -25.05
CA ILE A 5 25.58 3.36 -23.80
C ILE A 5 25.48 4.80 -23.29
N LYS A 6 26.55 5.60 -23.40
CA LYS A 6 26.52 7.04 -23.04
C LYS A 6 25.73 7.91 -24.01
N GLU A 7 25.50 7.48 -25.23
CA GLU A 7 24.70 8.23 -26.21
C GLU A 7 23.19 8.06 -25.94
N HIS A 8 22.78 6.83 -25.60
CA HIS A 8 21.37 6.46 -25.46
C HIS A 8 20.90 6.23 -24.01
N TRP A 9 21.74 6.55 -23.02
CA TRP A 9 21.44 6.33 -21.60
C TRP A 9 20.09 6.91 -21.16
N VAL A 10 19.72 8.08 -21.68
CA VAL A 10 18.44 8.73 -21.37
C VAL A 10 17.26 7.89 -21.88
N GLN A 11 17.35 7.30 -23.07
CA GLN A 11 16.30 6.44 -23.62
C GLN A 11 16.13 5.17 -22.79
N TYR A 12 17.23 4.59 -22.33
CA TYR A 12 17.19 3.45 -21.40
C TYR A 12 16.58 3.83 -20.05
N LEU A 13 16.87 5.03 -19.54
CA LEU A 13 16.31 5.54 -18.28
C LEU A 13 14.79 5.78 -18.39
N ILE A 14 14.34 6.34 -19.52
CA ILE A 14 12.92 6.53 -19.81
C ILE A 14 12.23 5.17 -19.93
N GLY A 15 12.80 4.24 -20.69
CA GLY A 15 12.26 2.88 -20.83
C GLY A 15 12.15 2.16 -19.49
N ALA A 16 13.18 2.25 -18.65
CA ALA A 16 13.19 1.67 -17.31
C ALA A 16 12.10 2.32 -16.42
N THR A 17 11.96 3.64 -16.46
CA THR A 17 10.93 4.36 -15.70
C THR A 17 9.53 3.91 -16.11
N ILE A 18 9.26 3.82 -17.42
CA ILE A 18 7.97 3.35 -17.93
C ILE A 18 7.71 1.90 -17.50
N ALA A 19 8.71 1.02 -17.61
CA ALA A 19 8.57 -0.37 -17.19
C ALA A 19 8.27 -0.50 -15.69
N VAL A 20 8.92 0.32 -14.84
CA VAL A 20 8.65 0.36 -13.40
C VAL A 20 7.24 0.88 -13.12
N LEU A 21 6.82 1.97 -13.76
CA LEU A 21 5.47 2.51 -13.59
C LEU A 21 4.39 1.52 -14.03
N LEU A 22 4.61 0.84 -15.16
CA LEU A 22 3.70 -0.20 -15.63
C LEU A 22 3.70 -1.40 -14.68
N GLY A 23 4.88 -1.89 -14.27
CA GLY A 23 5.00 -3.04 -13.36
C GLY A 23 4.38 -2.77 -11.99
N LEU A 24 4.70 -1.63 -11.38
CA LEU A 24 4.13 -1.21 -10.10
C LEU A 24 2.64 -0.90 -10.24
N GLY A 25 2.22 -0.17 -11.28
CA GLY A 25 0.81 0.14 -11.54
C GLY A 25 -0.05 -1.10 -11.76
N LEU A 26 0.43 -2.06 -12.55
CA LEU A 26 -0.23 -3.35 -12.75
C LEU A 26 -0.27 -4.17 -11.46
N SER A 27 0.84 -4.21 -10.70
CA SER A 27 0.87 -4.93 -9.43
C SER A 27 -0.09 -4.33 -8.40
N TYR A 28 -0.22 -3.00 -8.36
CA TYR A 28 -1.16 -2.30 -7.50
C TYR A 28 -2.61 -2.58 -7.93
N TYR A 29 -2.91 -2.47 -9.23
CA TYR A 29 -4.26 -2.75 -9.74
C TYR A 29 -4.69 -4.21 -9.54
N LEU A 30 -3.82 -5.17 -9.86
CA LEU A 30 -4.08 -6.58 -9.60
C LEU A 30 -4.12 -6.86 -8.08
N GLY A 31 -3.25 -6.21 -7.32
CA GLY A 31 -3.25 -6.25 -5.86
C GLY A 31 -4.59 -5.79 -5.29
N GLU A 32 -5.14 -4.67 -5.73
CA GLU A 32 -6.43 -4.17 -5.24
C GLU A 32 -7.61 -5.07 -5.64
N LYS A 33 -7.55 -5.69 -6.83
CA LYS A 33 -8.59 -6.62 -7.29
C LYS A 33 -8.52 -8.01 -6.64
N TRP A 34 -7.35 -8.44 -6.15
CA TRP A 34 -7.13 -9.80 -5.62
C TRP A 34 -6.73 -9.87 -4.14
N SER A 35 -6.20 -8.80 -3.56
CA SER A 35 -5.87 -8.71 -2.14
C SER A 35 -7.04 -8.09 -1.39
N THR A 36 -7.73 -8.95 -0.65
CA THR A 36 -8.56 -8.65 0.52
C THR A 36 -9.40 -7.36 0.40
N PRO A 37 -10.68 -7.46 -0.02
CA PRO A 37 -11.54 -6.30 -0.24
C PRO A 37 -11.56 -5.36 0.96
N ASP A 38 -11.73 -4.06 0.71
CA ASP A 38 -11.76 -3.00 1.74
C ASP A 38 -12.73 -3.29 2.88
N SER A 39 -13.73 -4.16 2.67
CA SER A 39 -14.60 -4.68 3.73
C SER A 39 -13.84 -5.30 4.89
N VAL A 40 -12.68 -5.95 4.68
CA VAL A 40 -11.87 -6.55 5.75
C VAL A 40 -10.94 -5.52 6.41
N ARG A 41 -10.55 -4.45 5.70
CA ARG A 41 -9.76 -3.35 6.29
C ARG A 41 -10.63 -2.44 7.13
N ALA A 42 -11.84 -2.12 6.66
CA ALA A 42 -12.85 -1.39 7.41
C ALA A 42 -13.30 -2.19 8.65
N GLN A 43 -13.53 -3.49 8.51
CA GLN A 43 -13.92 -4.35 9.64
C GLN A 43 -12.84 -4.40 10.73
N ARG A 44 -11.54 -4.45 10.38
CA ARG A 44 -10.45 -4.36 11.37
C ARG A 44 -10.28 -2.97 11.99
N ALA A 45 -10.63 -1.91 11.26
CA ALA A 45 -10.61 -0.55 11.81
C ALA A 45 -11.76 -0.32 12.80
N GLU A 46 -12.95 -0.84 12.49
CA GLU A 46 -14.12 -0.82 13.39
C GLU A 46 -13.89 -1.69 14.62
N GLU A 47 -13.32 -2.89 14.46
CA GLU A 47 -12.98 -3.79 15.57
C GLU A 47 -11.93 -3.16 16.51
N ASN A 48 -10.88 -2.52 15.98
CA ASN A 48 -9.90 -1.82 16.80
C ASN A 48 -10.49 -0.60 17.54
N GLN A 49 -11.45 0.12 16.94
CA GLN A 49 -12.13 1.25 17.57
C GLN A 49 -13.13 0.81 18.65
N ALA A 50 -13.81 -0.32 18.46
CA ALA A 50 -14.71 -0.90 19.46
C ALA A 50 -13.92 -1.39 20.68
N VAL A 51 -12.83 -2.14 20.47
CA VAL A 51 -11.96 -2.62 21.56
C VAL A 51 -11.37 -1.45 22.36
N THR A 52 -10.94 -0.37 21.69
CA THR A 52 -10.41 0.81 22.38
C THR A 52 -11.47 1.52 23.25
N GLN A 53 -12.73 1.59 22.78
CA GLN A 53 -13.83 2.20 23.54
C GLN A 53 -14.25 1.33 24.73
N GLU A 54 -14.30 0.01 24.55
CA GLU A 54 -14.57 -0.93 25.65
C GLU A 54 -13.46 -0.87 26.71
N ASP A 55 -12.19 -0.79 26.30
CA ASP A 55 -11.07 -0.63 27.22
C ASP A 55 -11.12 0.70 28.00
N GLU A 56 -11.46 1.82 27.36
CA GLU A 56 -11.66 3.11 28.04
C GLU A 56 -12.81 3.05 29.05
N GLU A 57 -13.97 2.50 28.68
CA GLU A 57 -15.13 2.37 29.58
C GLU A 57 -14.82 1.49 30.80
N LEU A 58 -14.12 0.37 30.59
CA LEU A 58 -13.70 -0.53 31.66
C LEU A 58 -12.69 0.14 32.60
N THR A 59 -11.77 0.95 32.07
CA THR A 59 -10.81 1.69 32.91
C THR A 59 -11.46 2.80 33.73
N GLU A 60 -12.49 3.46 33.20
CA GLU A 60 -13.27 4.48 33.93
C GLU A 60 -14.07 3.85 35.08
N TRP A 61 -14.71 2.70 34.85
CA TRP A 61 -15.44 1.96 35.88
C TRP A 61 -14.54 1.41 37.00
N VAL A 62 -13.32 0.95 36.68
CA VAL A 62 -12.37 0.45 37.67
C VAL A 62 -11.74 1.58 38.49
N SER A 63 -11.76 2.82 37.98
CA SER A 63 -11.19 4.01 38.62
C SER A 63 -12.18 4.80 39.50
N SER A 64 -13.45 4.40 39.58
CA SER A 64 -14.53 5.02 40.36
C SER A 64 -14.79 4.25 41.66
#